data_AF-X0TC99-F1
#
_entry.id   AF-X0TC99-F1
#
_cell.length_a   1.000
_cell.length_b   1.000
_cell.length_c   1.000
_cell.angle_alpha   90.00
_cell.angle_beta   90.00
_cell.angle_gamma   90.00
#
_symmetry.space_group_name_H-M   'P 1'
#
loop_
_entity.id
_entity.type
_entity.pdbx_description
1 polymer ?
#
loop_
_entity_poly.entity_id
_entity_poly.type
_entity_poly.pdbx_seq_one_letter_code
_entity_poly.pdbx_strand_id
1 'polypeptide(L)'
;MEIKMSGRGGKRQGAGRKRGVPNKLTAHIREAVENAFVEVGGENYLVKIAKEDPRIFCTLLGKLLPTQVEAKAEEPITYQFITGVPRRDDDSA
;
A
#
# COMPACT_ATOMS: atom_id res chain seq x y z
N MET A 1 41.11 3.77 45.16
CA MET A 1 39.71 3.67 44.69
C MET A 1 39.67 4.16 43.25
N GLU A 2 39.59 3.25 42.29
CA GLU A 2 39.61 3.58 40.87
C GLU A 2 38.19 3.40 40.31
N ILE A 3 37.52 4.51 40.01
CA ILE A 3 36.18 4.49 39.42
C ILE A 3 36.35 4.36 37.91
N LYS A 4 36.26 3.13 37.41
CA LYS A 4 36.32 2.83 35.98
C LYS A 4 35.00 3.27 35.32
N MET A 5 34.99 4.47 34.75
CA MET A 5 33.86 4.99 33.97
C MET A 5 33.63 4.13 32.73
N SER A 6 32.55 3.37 32.68
CA SER A 6 32.13 2.64 31.47
C SER A 6 31.59 3.63 30.43
N GLY A 7 32.32 3.84 29.33
CA GLY A 7 31.89 4.70 28.23
C GLY A 7 30.55 4.25 27.64
N ARG A 8 29.49 5.03 27.88
CA ARG A 8 28.17 4.79 27.29
C ARG A 8 28.14 5.42 25.89
N GLY A 9 27.93 4.61 24.85
CA GLY A 9 27.44 5.10 23.55
C GLY A 9 28.44 5.27 22.40
N GLY A 10 29.50 4.47 22.29
CA GLY A 10 30.33 4.45 21.08
C GLY A 10 29.62 3.80 19.88
N LYS A 11 29.88 4.29 18.65
CA LYS A 11 29.41 3.67 17.38
C LYS A 11 29.94 2.24 17.30
N ARG A 12 29.09 1.24 17.54
CA ARG A 12 29.39 -0.18 17.33
C ARG A 12 29.00 -0.55 15.89
N GLN A 13 29.68 -1.51 15.28
CA GLN A 13 29.16 -2.10 14.02
C GLN A 13 27.76 -2.66 14.30
N GLY A 14 26.78 -2.25 13.48
CA GLY A 14 25.36 -2.55 13.70
C GLY A 14 24.62 -1.57 14.63
N ALA A 15 25.27 -0.51 15.12
CA ALA A 15 24.60 0.56 15.84
C ALA A 15 23.82 1.45 14.85
N GLY A 16 22.50 1.45 14.98
CA GLY A 16 21.58 2.22 14.14
C GLY A 16 20.39 1.38 13.71
N ARG A 17 19.35 2.04 13.20
CA ARG A 17 18.19 1.36 12.62
C ARG A 17 18.61 0.61 11.36
N LYS A 18 18.35 -0.69 11.27
CA LYS A 18 18.65 -1.50 10.09
C LYS A 18 17.97 -0.88 8.84
N ARG A 19 18.68 -0.86 7.72
CA ARG A 19 18.15 -0.40 6.42
C ARG A 19 16.92 -1.23 6.05
N GLY A 20 15.84 -0.56 5.64
CA GLY A 20 14.57 -1.21 5.28
C GLY A 20 13.57 -1.41 6.42
N VAL A 21 13.96 -1.20 7.68
CA VAL A 21 12.99 -1.22 8.79
C VAL A 21 12.01 -0.06 8.60
N PRO A 22 10.68 -0.28 8.68
CA PRO A 22 9.70 0.80 8.62
C PRO A 22 9.91 1.83 9.72
N ASN A 23 9.56 3.09 9.46
CA ASN A 23 9.57 4.11 10.52
C ASN A 23 8.37 3.83 11.44
N LYS A 24 8.60 3.77 12.76
CA LYS A 24 7.56 3.48 13.75
C LYS A 24 6.40 4.47 13.65
N LEU A 25 6.70 5.76 13.48
CA LEU A 25 5.67 6.80 13.34
C LEU A 25 4.77 6.53 12.12
N THR A 26 5.37 6.24 10.96
CA THR A 26 4.60 5.94 9.75
C THR A 26 3.82 4.63 9.86
N ALA A 27 4.35 3.65 10.59
CA ALA A 27 3.66 2.38 10.82
C ALA A 27 2.41 2.59 11.70
N HIS A 28 2.52 3.35 12.79
CA HIS A 28 1.38 3.67 13.65
C HIS A 28 0.31 4.48 12.92
N ILE A 29 0.70 5.42 12.05
CA ILE A 29 -0.27 6.17 11.24
C ILE A 29 -1.01 5.23 10.27
N ARG A 30 -0.29 4.30 9.62
CA ARG A 30 -0.93 3.31 8.73
C ARG A 30 -1.92 2.44 9.49
N GLU A 31 -1.54 1.94 10.67
CA GLU A 31 -2.41 1.15 11.54
C GLU A 31 -3.65 1.93 11.99
N ALA A 32 -3.49 3.21 12.38
CA ALA A 32 -4.62 4.06 12.76
C ALA A 32 -5.59 4.28 11.60
N VAL A 33 -5.08 4.46 10.37
CA VAL A 33 -5.91 4.60 9.17
C VAL A 33 -6.64 3.31 8.84
N GLU A 34 -5.98 2.15 8.95
CA GLU A 34 -6.60 0.83 8.75
C GLU A 34 -7.72 0.59 9.78
N ASN A 35 -7.47 0.88 11.06
CA ASN A 35 -8.47 0.74 12.11
C ASN A 35 -9.66 1.67 11.91
N ALA A 36 -9.42 2.94 11.57
CA ALA A 36 -10.49 3.89 11.26
C ALA A 36 -11.32 3.43 10.04
N PHE A 37 -10.66 2.86 9.02
CA PHE A 37 -11.35 2.31 7.86
C PHE A 37 -12.28 1.16 8.23
N VAL A 38 -11.84 0.25 9.10
CA VAL A 38 -12.71 -0.83 9.61
C VAL A 38 -13.87 -0.27 10.44
N GLU A 39 -13.61 0.71 11.30
CA GLU A 39 -14.62 1.32 12.18
C GLU A 39 -15.74 2.03 11.40
N VAL A 40 -15.41 2.72 10.29
CA VAL A 40 -16.42 3.38 9.43
C VAL A 40 -17.20 2.41 8.54
N GLY A 41 -16.89 1.11 8.56
CA GLY A 41 -17.60 0.07 7.83
C GLY A 41 -16.83 -0.58 6.69
N GLY A 42 -15.53 -0.32 6.56
CA GLY A 42 -14.63 -1.00 5.65
C GLY A 42 -15.08 -0.95 4.19
N GLU A 43 -15.20 -2.13 3.56
CA GLU A 43 -15.65 -2.24 2.17
C GLU A 43 -17.05 -1.63 1.95
N ASN A 44 -17.96 -1.75 2.92
CA ASN A 44 -19.31 -1.20 2.80
C ASN A 44 -19.30 0.33 2.76
N TYR A 45 -18.33 0.95 3.44
CA TYR A 45 -18.11 2.39 3.35
C TYR A 45 -17.69 2.80 1.93
N LEU A 46 -16.83 2.02 1.27
CA LEU A 46 -16.46 2.27 -0.13
C LEU A 46 -17.63 2.06 -1.10
N VAL A 47 -18.48 1.05 -0.87
CA VAL A 47 -19.71 0.85 -1.65
C VAL A 47 -20.66 2.04 -1.48
N LYS A 48 -20.76 2.60 -0.28
CA LYS A 48 -21.55 3.80 -0.01
C LYS A 48 -20.98 5.01 -0.76
N ILE A 49 -19.67 5.24 -0.68
CA ILE A 49 -19.00 6.32 -1.44
C ILE A 49 -19.23 6.15 -2.94
N ALA A 50 -19.11 4.93 -3.48
CA ALA A 50 -19.33 4.68 -4.91
C ALA A 50 -20.73 5.08 -5.38
N LYS A 51 -21.74 5.00 -4.49
CA LYS A 51 -23.13 5.40 -4.78
C LYS A 51 -23.38 6.89 -4.56
N GLU A 52 -22.79 7.48 -3.52
CA GLU A 52 -23.00 8.88 -3.14
C GLU A 52 -22.15 9.85 -3.98
N ASP A 53 -20.87 9.52 -4.19
CA ASP A 53 -19.94 10.27 -5.01
C ASP A 53 -19.04 9.35 -5.86
N PRO A 54 -19.52 8.97 -7.06
CA PRO A 54 -18.76 8.14 -7.99
C PRO A 54 -17.41 8.74 -8.41
N ARG A 55 -17.27 10.09 -8.41
CA ARG A 55 -16.03 10.75 -8.84
C ARG A 55 -14.91 10.52 -7.83
N ILE A 56 -15.23 10.64 -6.54
CA ILE A 56 -14.28 10.34 -5.46
C ILE A 56 -13.86 8.87 -5.54
N PHE A 57 -14.82 7.96 -5.72
CA PHE A 57 -14.53 6.53 -5.84
C PHE A 57 -13.61 6.21 -7.02
N CYS A 58 -13.89 6.76 -8.21
CA CYS A 58 -13.03 6.58 -9.39
C CYS A 58 -11.62 7.14 -9.19
N THR A 59 -11.48 8.23 -8.42
CA THR A 59 -10.17 8.80 -8.08
C THR A 59 -9.35 7.87 -7.18
N LEU A 60 -10.01 7.21 -6.21
CA LEU A 60 -9.36 6.19 -5.37
C LEU A 60 -8.93 4.98 -6.21
N LEU A 61 -9.79 4.53 -7.13
CA LEU A 61 -9.49 3.44 -8.04
C LEU A 61 -8.25 3.76 -8.90
N GLY A 62 -8.15 4.97 -9.44
CA GLY A 62 -6.98 5.41 -10.21
C GLY A 62 -5.67 5.42 -9.43
N LYS A 63 -5.70 5.54 -8.09
CA LYS A 63 -4.51 5.45 -7.22
C LYS A 63 -4.13 4.01 -6.86
N LEU A 64 -5.10 3.10 -6.90
CA LEU A 64 -4.90 1.67 -6.67
C LEU A 64 -4.39 0.96 -7.93
N LEU A 65 -4.79 1.43 -9.10
CA LEU A 65 -4.28 0.93 -10.36
C LEU A 65 -2.84 1.39 -10.58
N PRO A 66 -1.93 0.51 -11.03
CA PRO A 66 -0.57 0.92 -11.40
C PRO A 66 -0.63 1.87 -12.60
N THR A 67 -0.13 3.09 -12.43
CA THR A 67 -0.16 4.15 -13.45
C THR A 67 1.04 4.11 -14.41
N GLN A 68 2.13 3.47 -13.99
CA GLN A 68 3.36 3.33 -14.77
C GLN A 68 3.77 1.86 -14.75
N VAL A 69 3.61 1.19 -15.89
CA VAL A 69 4.09 -0.17 -16.11
C VAL A 69 5.53 -0.05 -16.62
N GLU A 70 6.51 0.14 -15.74
CA GLU A 70 7.91 0.00 -16.13
C GLU A 70 8.22 -1.48 -16.29
N ALA A 71 7.94 -2.02 -17.47
CA ALA A 71 8.31 -3.37 -17.84
C ALA A 71 9.84 -3.48 -17.97
N LYS A 72 10.52 -3.70 -16.85
CA LYS A 72 11.83 -4.38 -16.84
C LYS A 72 11.60 -5.85 -16.53
N ALA A 73 10.90 -6.54 -17.41
CA ALA A 73 10.74 -7.98 -17.34
C ALA A 73 10.82 -8.53 -18.76
N GLU A 74 11.69 -9.51 -18.97
CA GLU A 74 11.74 -10.33 -20.20
C GLU A 74 10.47 -11.20 -20.35
N GLU A 75 9.58 -11.19 -19.34
CA GLU A 75 8.32 -11.91 -19.33
C GLU A 75 7.13 -10.96 -19.56
N PRO A 76 6.11 -11.38 -20.34
CA PRO A 76 4.96 -10.55 -20.67
C PRO A 76 4.04 -10.37 -19.44
N ILE A 77 3.67 -9.11 -19.22
CA ILE A 77 2.79 -8.73 -18.10
C ILE A 77 1.35 -9.17 -18.43
N THR A 78 0.77 -10.03 -17.61
CA THR A 78 -0.60 -10.53 -17.76
C THR A 78 -1.56 -9.70 -16.91
N TYR A 79 -2.48 -8.98 -17.55
CA TYR A 79 -3.59 -8.31 -16.88
C TYR A 79 -4.87 -9.11 -17.02
N GLN A 80 -5.43 -9.60 -15.91
CA GLN A 80 -6.79 -10.17 -15.89
C GLN A 80 -7.78 -9.10 -15.44
N PHE A 81 -8.53 -8.56 -16.40
CA PHE A 81 -9.70 -7.73 -16.13
C PHE A 81 -10.95 -8.61 -16.16
N ILE A 82 -11.43 -9.04 -15.01
CA ILE A 82 -12.70 -9.76 -14.90
C ILE A 82 -13.82 -8.72 -14.83
N THR A 83 -14.13 -8.10 -15.96
CA THR A 83 -15.36 -7.34 -16.11
C THR A 83 -16.40 -8.30 -16.66
N GLY A 84 -17.47 -8.58 -15.91
CA GLY A 84 -18.60 -9.41 -16.34
C GLY A 84 -19.43 -8.82 -17.49
N VAL A 85 -18.83 -7.97 -18.32
CA VAL A 85 -19.40 -7.41 -19.55
C VAL A 85 -18.65 -8.07 -20.70
N PRO A 86 -19.31 -8.92 -21.50
CA PRO A 86 -18.67 -9.52 -22.67
C PRO A 86 -18.24 -8.43 -23.65
N ARG A 87 -17.01 -8.52 -24.15
CA ARG A 87 -16.56 -7.68 -25.26
C ARG A 87 -17.33 -8.15 -26.50
N ARG A 88 -17.81 -7.21 -27.31
CA ARG A 88 -18.73 -7.43 -28.44
C ARG A 88 -18.11 -8.20 -29.62
N ASP A 89 -16.94 -8.80 -29.46
CA ASP A 89 -16.14 -9.36 -30.55
C ASP A 89 -15.97 -10.88 -30.48
N ASP A 90 -16.56 -11.58 -29.49
CA ASP A 90 -16.46 -13.04 -29.36
C ASP A 90 -17.46 -13.84 -30.22
N ASP A 91 -18.25 -13.19 -31.09
CA ASP A 91 -19.25 -13.84 -31.97
C ASP A 91 -18.78 -14.01 -33.45
N SER A 92 -17.48 -14.13 -33.71
CA SER A 92 -17.02 -14.48 -35.06
C SER A 92 -15.71 -15.27 -35.10
N ALA A 93 -15.80 -16.59 -34.82
CA ALA A 93 -15.03 -17.65 -35.46
C ALA A 93 -15.60 -19.04 -35.08
#